data_AF-A0A3N9MV25-F1
#
_entry.id   AF-A0A3N9MV25-F1
#
_cell.length_a   1.000
_cell.length_b   1.000
_cell.length_c   1.000
_cell.angle_alpha   90.00
_cell.angle_beta   90.00
_cell.angle_gamma   90.00
#
_symmetry.space_group_name_H-M   'P 1'
#
loop_
_entity.id
_entity.type
_entity.pdbx_description
1 polymer ?
#
loop_
_entity_poly.entity_id
_entity_poly.type
_entity_poly.pdbx_seq_one_letter_code
_entity_poly.pdbx_strand_id
1 'polypeptide(L)'
;MKKIQTIFLAIFVIVFLFSCSTKLSHDEYYAKAKKAYTESKFKEAVENFKLLVEYYPDGEKTAEASFMLGFINANDLKDFAEAEKYYKAFIEKYPKHDLTDDAQYELKFLGKDINELPMFGNLGADSTDNE
;
A
#
# COMPACT_ATOMS: atom_id res chain seq x y z
N MET A 1 42.53 22.48 -21.60
CA MET A 1 41.64 22.55 -20.42
C MET A 1 40.17 22.76 -20.81
N LYS A 2 39.82 23.74 -21.65
CA LYS A 2 38.42 23.97 -22.08
C LYS A 2 37.75 22.78 -22.79
N LYS A 3 38.47 22.03 -23.63
CA LYS A 3 37.94 20.83 -24.33
C LYS A 3 37.50 19.69 -23.39
N ILE A 4 38.20 19.49 -22.28
CA ILE A 4 37.85 18.48 -21.26
C ILE A 4 36.59 18.91 -20.50
N GLN A 5 36.45 20.21 -20.19
CA GLN A 5 35.22 20.77 -19.63
C GLN A 5 34.01 20.61 -20.57
N THR A 6 34.19 20.84 -21.88
CA THR A 6 33.10 20.67 -22.86
C THR A 6 32.67 19.21 -23.00
N ILE A 7 33.61 18.26 -22.91
CA ILE A 7 33.33 16.82 -22.94
C ILE A 7 32.55 16.40 -21.68
N PHE A 8 32.95 16.87 -20.49
CA PHE A 8 32.23 16.61 -19.23
C PHE A 8 30.81 17.20 -19.24
N LEU A 9 30.62 18.40 -19.79
CA LEU A 9 29.31 19.03 -19.93
C LEU A 9 28.40 18.25 -20.89
N ALA A 10 28.96 17.76 -22.01
CA ALA A 10 28.21 16.94 -22.97
C ALA A 10 27.81 15.57 -22.40
N ILE A 11 28.68 14.93 -21.62
CA ILE A 11 28.39 13.65 -20.94
C ILE A 11 27.29 13.83 -19.89
N PHE A 12 27.31 14.94 -19.14
CA PHE A 12 26.29 15.24 -18.13
C PHE A 12 24.89 15.46 -18.75
N VAL A 13 24.81 16.07 -19.94
CA VAL A 13 23.56 16.26 -20.69
C VAL A 13 23.03 14.94 -21.26
N ILE A 14 23.92 14.04 -21.70
CA ILE A 14 23.52 12.72 -22.22
C ILE A 14 22.97 11.82 -21.11
N VAL A 15 23.52 11.89 -19.89
CA VAL A 15 23.04 11.11 -18.73
C VAL A 15 21.64 11.55 -18.27
N PHE A 16 21.27 12.81 -18.47
CA PHE A 16 19.93 13.33 -18.15
C PHE A 16 18.83 12.89 -19.14
N LEU A 17 19.18 12.38 -20.33
CA LEU A 17 18.22 12.05 -21.39
C LEU A 17 17.76 10.58 -21.38
N PHE A 18 18.28 9.73 -20.48
CA PHE A 18 17.98 8.30 -20.45
C PHE A 18 17.13 7.81 -19.27
N SER A 19 16.54 8.71 -18.47
CA SER A 19 15.50 8.29 -17.53
C SER A 19 14.14 8.27 -18.22
N CYS A 20 13.97 7.37 -19.19
CA CYS A 20 12.64 6.99 -19.66
C CYS A 20 12.14 5.87 -18.75
N SER A 21 11.65 6.22 -17.56
CA SER A 21 10.81 5.33 -16.77
C SER A 21 9.43 5.31 -17.42
N THR A 22 9.18 4.32 -18.29
CA THR A 22 7.88 4.14 -18.92
C THR A 22 6.82 3.91 -17.84
N LYS A 23 5.93 4.89 -17.65
CA LYS A 23 4.73 4.77 -16.80
C LYS A 23 3.86 3.63 -17.33
N LEU A 24 3.54 2.65 -16.49
CA LEU A 24 2.62 1.56 -16.83
C LEU A 24 1.17 2.08 -16.86
N SER A 25 0.27 1.35 -17.51
CA SER A 25 -1.16 1.63 -17.43
C SER A 25 -1.74 1.37 -16.03
N HIS A 26 -2.94 1.89 -15.79
CA HIS A 26 -3.73 1.66 -14.57
C HIS A 26 -3.85 0.16 -14.24
N ASP A 27 -4.24 -0.63 -15.24
CA ASP A 27 -4.44 -2.07 -15.12
C ASP A 27 -3.13 -2.83 -14.89
N GLU A 28 -2.05 -2.42 -15.54
CA GLU A 28 -0.74 -3.06 -15.40
C GLU A 28 -0.14 -2.84 -14.01
N TYR A 29 -0.22 -1.61 -13.47
CA TYR A 29 0.23 -1.36 -12.09
C TYR A 29 -0.58 -2.19 -11.09
N TYR A 30 -1.91 -2.21 -11.23
CA TYR A 30 -2.78 -2.99 -10.37
C TYR A 30 -2.46 -4.50 -10.45
N ALA A 31 -2.35 -5.05 -11.66
CA ALA A 31 -2.03 -6.46 -11.87
C ALA A 31 -0.66 -6.83 -11.32
N LYS A 32 0.35 -5.98 -11.53
CA LYS A 32 1.71 -6.20 -11.01
C LYS A 32 1.73 -6.15 -9.48
N ALA A 33 1.03 -5.21 -8.86
CA ALA A 33 0.92 -5.11 -7.41
C ALA A 33 0.23 -6.34 -6.81
N LYS A 34 -0.91 -6.78 -7.36
CA LYS A 34 -1.61 -7.99 -6.93
C LYS A 34 -0.75 -9.24 -7.09
N LYS A 35 -0.04 -9.38 -8.21
CA LYS A 35 0.91 -10.48 -8.43
C LYS A 35 2.01 -10.48 -7.37
N ALA A 36 2.65 -9.34 -7.13
CA ALA A 36 3.69 -9.22 -6.10
C ALA A 36 3.15 -9.59 -4.71
N TYR A 37 1.93 -9.17 -4.37
CA TYR A 37 1.26 -9.55 -3.13
C TYR A 37 1.06 -11.06 -3.03
N THR A 38 0.55 -11.72 -4.08
CA THR A 38 0.38 -13.18 -4.09
C THR A 38 1.69 -13.96 -3.99
N GLU A 39 2.80 -13.37 -4.46
CA GLU A 39 4.15 -13.92 -4.34
C GLU A 39 4.83 -13.57 -2.99
N SER A 40 4.08 -12.96 -2.05
CA SER A 40 4.59 -12.48 -0.75
C SER A 40 5.71 -11.42 -0.85
N LYS A 41 5.82 -10.74 -2.00
CA LYS A 41 6.76 -9.64 -2.23
C LYS A 41 6.12 -8.32 -1.81
N PHE A 42 5.83 -8.20 -0.52
CA PHE A 42 4.98 -7.13 0.03
C PHE A 42 5.49 -5.71 -0.24
N LYS A 43 6.81 -5.48 -0.17
CA LYS A 43 7.40 -4.18 -0.50
C LYS A 43 7.18 -3.80 -1.97
N GLU A 44 7.37 -4.75 -2.88
CA GLU A 44 7.12 -4.53 -4.31
C GLU A 44 5.63 -4.30 -4.59
N ALA A 45 4.74 -5.01 -3.89
CA ALA A 45 3.30 -4.79 -3.99
C ALA A 45 2.93 -3.36 -3.57
N VAL A 46 3.45 -2.92 -2.42
CA VAL A 46 3.27 -1.56 -1.91
C VAL A 46 3.80 -0.52 -2.90
N GLU A 47 4.99 -0.71 -3.47
CA GLU A 47 5.54 0.22 -4.48
C GLU A 47 4.62 0.36 -5.70
N ASN A 48 4.13 -0.76 -6.26
CA ASN A 48 3.27 -0.71 -7.45
C ASN A 48 1.87 -0.13 -7.13
N PHE A 49 1.30 -0.41 -5.96
CA PHE A 49 0.06 0.24 -5.53
C PHE A 49 0.24 1.74 -5.27
N LYS A 50 1.37 2.18 -4.70
CA LYS A 50 1.68 3.61 -4.55
C LYS A 50 1.74 4.31 -5.90
N LEU A 51 2.47 3.73 -6.86
CA LEU A 51 2.57 4.28 -8.21
C LEU A 51 1.20 4.34 -8.90
N LEU A 52 0.34 3.33 -8.71
CA LEU A 52 -1.04 3.34 -9.21
C LEU A 52 -1.82 4.55 -8.68
N VAL A 53 -1.82 4.74 -7.35
CA VAL A 53 -2.55 5.83 -6.69
C VAL A 53 -2.00 7.20 -7.06
N GLU A 54 -0.69 7.34 -7.21
CA GLU A 54 -0.04 8.58 -7.64
C GLU A 54 -0.39 8.96 -9.08
N TYR A 55 -0.33 7.98 -9.98
CA TYR A 55 -0.43 8.22 -11.41
C TYR A 55 -1.85 8.17 -11.98
N TYR A 56 -2.77 7.55 -11.26
CA TYR A 56 -4.16 7.36 -11.63
C TYR A 56 -5.02 7.53 -10.39
N PRO A 57 -5.21 8.78 -9.90
CA PRO A 57 -5.74 9.04 -8.57
C PRO A 57 -7.21 8.64 -8.38
N ASP A 58 -7.94 8.30 -9.45
CA ASP A 58 -9.37 8.02 -9.39
C ASP A 58 -9.71 6.65 -10.01
N GLY A 59 -10.87 6.11 -9.62
CA GLY A 59 -11.41 4.83 -10.12
C GLY A 59 -11.37 3.70 -9.10
N GLU A 60 -12.19 2.68 -9.34
CA GLU A 60 -12.41 1.55 -8.41
C GLU A 60 -11.12 0.84 -8.01
N LYS A 61 -10.26 0.48 -8.98
CA LYS A 61 -8.98 -0.18 -8.68
C LYS A 61 -8.01 0.72 -7.91
N THR A 62 -8.13 2.03 -8.04
CA THR A 62 -7.31 2.99 -7.28
C THR A 62 -7.79 3.08 -5.83
N ALA A 63 -9.10 3.05 -5.61
CA ALA A 63 -9.68 2.97 -4.29
C ALA A 63 -9.26 1.65 -3.61
N GLU A 64 -9.39 0.50 -4.28
CA GLU A 64 -8.91 -0.78 -3.76
C GLU A 64 -7.40 -0.75 -3.48
N ALA A 65 -6.58 -0.22 -4.40
CA ALA A 65 -5.15 -0.08 -4.19
C ALA A 65 -4.81 0.76 -2.95
N SER A 66 -5.55 1.84 -2.72
CA SER A 66 -5.38 2.70 -1.54
C SER A 66 -5.70 1.94 -0.25
N PHE A 67 -6.75 1.12 -0.24
CA PHE A 67 -7.05 0.22 0.88
C PHE A 67 -5.94 -0.82 1.07
N MET A 68 -5.50 -1.48 -0.02
CA MET A 68 -4.46 -2.51 0.01
C MET A 68 -3.13 -1.99 0.55
N LEU A 69 -2.81 -0.71 0.37
CA LEU A 69 -1.63 -0.09 1.00
C LEU A 69 -1.73 -0.14 2.52
N GLY A 70 -2.88 0.17 3.11
CA GLY A 70 -3.11 0.02 4.55
C GLY A 70 -3.01 -1.45 4.99
N PHE A 71 -3.70 -2.32 4.26
CA PHE A 71 -3.77 -3.74 4.55
C PHE A 71 -2.41 -4.42 4.58
N ILE A 72 -1.58 -4.22 3.56
CA ILE A 72 -0.26 -4.87 3.48
C ILE A 72 0.68 -4.35 4.57
N ASN A 73 0.62 -3.04 4.87
CA ASN A 73 1.44 -2.48 5.95
C ASN A 73 1.04 -3.04 7.31
N ALA A 74 -0.27 -3.19 7.58
CA ALA A 74 -0.77 -3.73 8.84
C ALA A 74 -0.47 -5.23 9.00
N ASN A 75 -0.74 -6.01 7.96
CA ASN A 75 -0.82 -7.46 8.08
C ASN A 75 0.49 -8.16 7.73
N ASP A 76 1.22 -7.68 6.72
CA ASP A 76 2.41 -8.37 6.21
C ASP A 76 3.71 -7.72 6.67
N LEU A 77 3.77 -6.38 6.63
CA LEU A 77 4.98 -5.63 7.00
C LEU A 77 5.03 -5.25 8.49
N LYS A 78 3.90 -5.29 9.18
CA LYS A 78 3.73 -4.83 10.57
C LYS A 78 4.16 -3.38 10.80
N ASP A 79 4.06 -2.56 9.76
CA ASP A 79 4.26 -1.11 9.85
C ASP A 79 2.91 -0.43 10.15
N PHE A 80 2.53 -0.46 11.42
CA PHE A 80 1.24 0.07 11.86
C PHE A 80 1.12 1.59 11.67
N ALA A 81 2.24 2.33 11.74
CA ALA A 81 2.22 3.78 11.54
C ALA A 81 1.83 4.12 10.09
N GLU A 82 2.44 3.44 9.12
CA GLU A 82 2.13 3.66 7.72
C GLU A 82 0.75 3.08 7.34
N ALA A 83 0.35 1.95 7.95
CA ALA A 83 -0.98 1.39 7.77
C ALA A 83 -2.09 2.36 8.22
N GLU A 84 -1.95 2.95 9.42
CA GLU A 84 -2.88 3.95 9.94
C GLU A 84 -3.05 5.13 8.98
N LYS A 85 -1.94 5.64 8.45
CA LYS A 85 -1.95 6.74 7.49
C LYS A 85 -2.73 6.39 6.22
N TYR A 86 -2.50 5.19 5.66
CA TYR A 86 -3.22 4.77 4.45
C TYR A 86 -4.70 4.54 4.70
N TYR A 87 -5.08 3.89 5.80
CA TYR A 87 -6.50 3.70 6.12
C TYR A 87 -7.23 5.03 6.33
N LYS A 88 -6.63 5.97 7.07
CA LYS A 88 -7.20 7.32 7.24
C LYS A 88 -7.39 8.03 5.91
N ALA A 89 -6.37 8.03 5.05
CA ALA A 89 -6.45 8.65 3.74
C ALA A 89 -7.51 8.00 2.84
N PHE A 90 -7.63 6.67 2.88
CA PHE A 90 -8.65 5.93 2.15
C PHE A 90 -10.06 6.29 2.63
N ILE A 91 -10.31 6.30 3.95
CA ILE A 91 -11.62 6.63 4.53
C ILE A 91 -12.01 8.08 4.21
N GLU A 92 -11.07 9.02 4.28
CA GLU A 92 -11.30 10.42 3.94
C GLU A 92 -11.67 10.60 2.47
N LYS A 93 -10.93 9.93 1.57
CA LYS A 93 -11.11 10.09 0.13
C LYS A 93 -12.29 9.29 -0.43
N TYR A 94 -12.56 8.12 0.13
CA TYR A 94 -13.57 7.18 -0.33
C TYR A 94 -14.55 6.82 0.80
N PRO A 95 -15.32 7.78 1.34
CA PRO A 95 -16.18 7.54 2.51
C PRO A 95 -17.44 6.69 2.24
N LYS A 96 -17.70 6.31 0.99
CA LYS A 96 -18.87 5.53 0.55
C LYS A 96 -18.48 4.29 -0.27
N HIS A 97 -17.21 3.90 -0.24
CA HIS A 97 -16.74 2.73 -0.96
C HIS A 97 -17.09 1.46 -0.19
N ASP A 98 -17.24 0.35 -0.89
CA ASP A 98 -17.61 -0.95 -0.28
C ASP A 98 -16.59 -1.46 0.76
N LEU A 99 -15.38 -0.87 0.81
CA LEU A 99 -14.28 -1.23 1.73
C LEU A 99 -14.11 -0.20 2.86
N THR A 100 -14.94 0.86 2.92
CA THR A 100 -14.80 1.91 3.94
C THR A 100 -15.00 1.36 5.34
N ASP A 101 -16.00 0.50 5.54
CA ASP A 101 -16.28 -0.12 6.83
C ASP A 101 -15.15 -1.08 7.24
N ASP A 102 -14.59 -1.83 6.29
CA ASP A 102 -13.43 -2.68 6.51
C ASP A 102 -12.21 -1.86 6.93
N ALA A 103 -11.92 -0.75 6.24
CA ALA A 103 -10.82 0.14 6.59
C ALA A 103 -10.98 0.75 7.99
N GLN A 104 -12.21 1.10 8.38
CA GLN A 104 -12.50 1.59 9.73
C GLN A 104 -12.29 0.51 10.79
N TYR A 105 -12.70 -0.72 10.50
CA TYR A 105 -12.48 -1.86 11.38
C TYR A 105 -10.98 -2.12 11.56
N GLU A 106 -10.25 -2.25 10.46
CA GLU A 106 -8.80 -2.47 10.45
C GLU A 106 -8.05 -1.37 11.21
N LEU A 107 -8.43 -0.10 11.00
CA LEU A 107 -7.85 1.03 11.72
C LEU A 107 -8.15 0.99 13.23
N LYS A 108 -9.38 0.66 13.61
CA LYS A 108 -9.81 0.62 15.01
C LYS A 108 -9.07 -0.46 15.81
N PHE A 109 -8.77 -1.59 15.18
CA PHE A 109 -8.12 -2.74 15.81
C PHE A 109 -6.67 -2.94 15.38
N LEU A 110 -6.06 -1.90 14.80
CA LEU A 110 -4.71 -1.97 14.27
C LEU A 110 -3.70 -2.38 15.35
N GLY A 111 -2.93 -3.43 15.06
CA GLY A 111 -1.91 -3.96 15.96
C GLY A 111 -2.44 -4.61 17.24
N LYS A 112 -3.75 -4.82 17.36
CA LYS A 112 -4.37 -5.51 18.50
C LYS A 112 -4.15 -7.01 18.45
N ASP A 113 -4.06 -7.64 19.62
CA ASP A 113 -4.08 -9.10 19.71
C ASP A 113 -5.46 -9.64 19.29
N ILE A 114 -5.49 -10.83 18.70
CA ILE A 114 -6.73 -11.44 18.21
C ILE A 114 -7.77 -11.63 19.32
N ASN A 115 -7.34 -11.84 20.56
CA ASN A 115 -8.22 -11.99 21.72
C ASN A 115 -8.88 -10.66 22.14
N GLU A 116 -8.36 -9.53 21.70
CA GLU A 116 -8.95 -8.20 21.94
C GLU A 116 -10.05 -7.85 20.93
N LEU A 117 -10.23 -8.65 19.86
CA LEU A 117 -11.21 -8.37 18.83
C LEU A 117 -12.62 -8.78 19.28
N PRO A 118 -13.64 -7.89 19.17
CA PRO A 118 -15.01 -8.19 19.62
C PRO A 118 -15.61 -9.44 18.98
N MET A 119 -15.17 -9.79 17.78
CA MET A 119 -15.62 -10.98 17.05
C MET A 119 -15.19 -12.30 17.72
N PHE A 120 -14.10 -12.29 18.50
CA PHE A 120 -13.53 -13.48 19.15
C PHE A 120 -13.69 -13.49 20.68
N GLY A 121 -14.15 -12.39 21.28
CA GLY A 121 -14.34 -12.26 22.74
C GLY A 121 -15.31 -13.28 23.38
N ASN A 122 -16.13 -13.98 22.58
CA ASN A 122 -17.01 -15.05 23.05
C ASN A 122 -16.46 -16.48 22.89
N LEU A 123 -15.26 -16.67 22.31
CA LEU A 123 -14.68 -18.01 22.12
C LEU A 123 -13.74 -18.44 23.27
N GLY A 124 -13.35 -17.51 24.15
CA GLY A 124 -12.45 -17.77 25.27
C GLY A 124 -13.11 -17.79 26.65
N ALA A 125 -14.43 -17.58 26.75
CA ALA A 125 -15.13 -17.46 28.04
C ALA A 125 -15.79 -18.78 28.52
N ASP A 126 -15.64 -19.89 27.79
CA ASP A 126 -16.38 -21.15 28.06
C ASP A 126 -15.47 -22.36 28.40
N SER A 127 -14.19 -22.16 28.75
CA SER A 127 -13.30 -23.30 29.00
C SER A 127 -12.36 -23.21 30.19
N THR A 128 -12.58 -22.29 31.14
CA THR A 128 -11.88 -22.36 32.43
C THR A 128 -12.87 -22.30 33.60
N ASP A 129 -13.05 -23.50 34.17
CA ASP A 129 -13.19 -23.79 35.60
C ASP A 129 -14.61 -23.81 36.20
N ASN A 130 -15.33 -24.90 35.93
CA ASN A 130 -16.14 -25.58 36.95
C ASN A 130 -15.66 -27.04 37.07
N GLU A 131 -15.12 -27.33 38.26
CA GLU A 131 -14.74 -28.62 38.86
C GLU A 131 -13.33 -29.19 38.57
#